data_AF-H3AL53-F1
#
_entry.id   AF-H3AL53-F1
#
_cell.length_a   1.000
_cell.length_b   1.000
_cell.length_c   1.000
_cell.angle_alpha   90.00
_cell.angle_beta   90.00
_cell.angle_gamma   90.00
#
_symmetry.space_group_name_H-M   'P 1'
#
loop_
_entity.id
_entity.type
_entity.pdbx_description
1 polymer ?
#
loop_
_entity_poly.entity_id
_entity_poly.type
_entity_poly.pdbx_seq_one_letter_code
_entity_poly.pdbx_strand_id
1 'polypeptide(L)'
;HPSVVPHYIFKDFYDLEPAKFQNKTNGITPRRWLLLCNPGLADVIAERIGEDYLKDLSQLKKLLDYVDNEAFIRDVAKIKQENKLKFAAYLEKHYQVQINPDSMFDVQVKRIHEYKRQLLNCLHIITLYNRIRMEPNKSFVPRTVMIGGKAAPGYHMAKMIIKLITSVGEVVNNDPIVGDRLKVIYLENYKVSLAEAVIPASDLSQQISTAGTEASGTGNMKFMLNGALTIGTMDGANVEMAEEAGEENFFIFGMRVEDVEAMDKKG
;
A
#
# COMPACT_ATOMS: atom_id res chain seq x y z
N HIS A 1 9.90 16.06 -0.40
CA HIS A 1 9.05 17.23 -0.76
C HIS A 1 9.44 18.54 -0.07
N PRO A 2 9.65 18.61 1.27
CA PRO A 2 10.13 19.85 1.92
C PRO A 2 11.49 20.34 1.43
N SER A 3 12.36 19.47 0.93
CA SER A 3 13.59 19.86 0.23
C SER A 3 13.34 20.34 -1.20
N VAL A 4 12.31 19.83 -1.89
CA VAL A 4 12.08 20.08 -3.33
C VAL A 4 11.48 21.45 -3.58
N VAL A 5 10.45 21.83 -2.82
CA VAL A 5 9.71 23.09 -3.00
C VAL A 5 10.60 24.34 -2.87
N PRO A 6 11.38 24.52 -1.79
CA PRO A 6 12.23 25.70 -1.64
C PRO A 6 13.44 25.71 -2.57
N HIS A 7 13.95 24.57 -3.03
CA HIS A 7 15.18 24.54 -3.84
C HIS A 7 14.93 24.54 -5.36
N TYR A 8 13.74 24.11 -5.82
CA TYR A 8 13.46 24.00 -7.26
C TYR A 8 12.26 24.83 -7.74
N ILE A 9 11.18 24.91 -6.96
CA ILE A 9 9.91 25.54 -7.43
C ILE A 9 9.82 27.01 -7.02
N PHE A 10 10.19 27.31 -5.76
CA PHE A 10 10.08 28.65 -5.19
C PHE A 10 11.43 29.16 -4.67
N LYS A 11 12.52 28.82 -5.36
CA LYS A 11 13.88 29.20 -4.97
C LYS A 11 14.02 30.70 -4.72
N ASP A 12 13.54 31.53 -5.65
CA ASP A 12 13.66 32.98 -5.51
C ASP A 12 12.90 33.52 -4.29
N PHE A 13 11.74 32.93 -3.96
CA PHE A 13 10.98 33.31 -2.76
C PHE A 13 11.63 32.77 -1.47
N TYR A 14 12.23 31.59 -1.52
CA TYR A 14 12.96 31.01 -0.39
C TYR A 14 14.22 31.81 -0.07
N ASP A 15 14.96 32.25 -1.10
CA ASP A 15 16.14 33.10 -0.96
C ASP A 15 15.77 34.47 -0.34
N LEU A 16 14.56 35.00 -0.62
CA LEU A 16 14.07 36.26 -0.06
C LEU A 16 13.53 36.12 1.38
N GLU A 17 12.71 35.12 1.65
CA GLU A 17 11.98 35.00 2.92
C GLU A 17 11.99 33.54 3.45
N PRO A 18 13.16 32.98 3.80
CA PRO A 18 13.29 31.56 4.14
C PRO A 18 12.45 31.17 5.36
N ALA A 19 12.29 32.08 6.32
CA ALA A 19 11.51 31.86 7.54
C ALA A 19 10.01 31.60 7.29
N LYS A 20 9.47 31.95 6.11
CA LYS A 20 8.08 31.66 5.74
C LYS A 20 7.85 30.22 5.30
N PHE A 21 8.91 29.50 4.92
CA PHE A 21 8.81 28.13 4.43
C PHE A 21 8.82 27.16 5.60
N GLN A 22 7.77 26.35 5.71
CA GLN A 22 7.59 25.38 6.78
C GLN A 22 7.29 24.00 6.19
N ASN A 23 7.66 22.97 6.95
CA ASN A 23 7.19 21.61 6.69
C ASN A 23 6.21 21.18 7.78
N LYS A 24 5.10 20.58 7.35
CA LYS A 24 4.18 19.84 8.20
C LYS A 24 3.86 18.54 7.46
N THR A 25 4.50 17.45 7.88
CA THR A 25 4.19 16.12 7.35
C THR A 25 2.70 15.82 7.55
N ASN A 26 2.09 15.21 6.54
CA ASN A 26 0.71 14.80 6.62
C ASN A 26 0.50 13.76 7.73
N GLY A 27 -0.75 13.58 8.14
CA GLY A 27 -1.12 12.54 9.10
C GLY A 27 -2.48 11.94 8.78
N ILE A 28 -2.80 10.88 9.51
CA ILE A 28 -4.11 10.22 9.46
C ILE A 28 -4.72 10.19 10.85
N THR A 29 -6.05 10.19 10.94
CA THR A 29 -6.72 10.03 12.22
C THR A 29 -6.77 8.55 12.64
N PRO A 30 -6.20 8.16 13.79
CA PRO A 30 -6.25 6.76 14.26
C PRO A 30 -7.67 6.32 14.63
N ARG A 31 -8.58 7.28 14.91
CA ARG A 31 -10.00 7.01 15.22
C ARG A 31 -10.71 6.30 14.06
N ARG A 32 -10.46 6.73 12.82
CA ARG A 32 -11.05 6.06 11.64
C ARG A 32 -10.18 4.90 11.16
N TRP A 33 -8.86 5.13 11.10
CA TRP A 33 -7.94 4.23 10.38
C TRP A 33 -7.27 3.17 11.26
N LEU A 34 -7.73 3.01 12.50
CA LEU A 34 -7.40 1.88 13.36
C LEU A 34 -8.63 1.45 14.15
N LEU A 35 -9.19 2.34 14.97
CA LEU A 35 -10.29 2.02 15.89
C LEU A 35 -11.58 1.60 15.18
N LEU A 36 -12.02 2.40 14.20
CA LEU A 36 -13.26 2.11 13.47
C LEU A 36 -13.08 0.96 12.48
N CYS A 37 -12.01 0.98 11.67
CA CYS A 37 -11.85 0.00 10.59
C CYS A 37 -11.25 -1.33 11.04
N ASN A 38 -10.53 -1.35 12.16
CA ASN A 38 -9.83 -2.55 12.66
C ASN A 38 -9.97 -2.67 14.19
N PRO A 39 -11.21 -2.80 14.70
CA PRO A 39 -11.47 -2.85 16.14
C PRO A 39 -10.73 -4.01 16.80
N GLY A 40 -10.63 -5.18 16.14
CA GLY A 40 -9.90 -6.32 16.69
C GLY A 40 -8.41 -6.04 16.94
N LEU A 41 -7.75 -5.28 16.06
CA LEU A 41 -6.36 -4.88 16.29
C LEU A 41 -6.26 -3.84 17.40
N ALA A 42 -7.22 -2.90 17.45
CA ALA A 42 -7.28 -1.92 18.52
C ALA A 42 -7.42 -2.60 19.90
N ASP A 43 -8.31 -3.58 20.03
CA ASP A 43 -8.52 -4.32 21.28
C ASP A 43 -7.24 -5.07 21.70
N VAL A 44 -6.60 -5.78 20.78
CA VAL A 44 -5.33 -6.50 21.05
C VAL A 44 -4.21 -5.55 21.49
N ILE A 45 -4.15 -4.33 20.92
CA ILE A 45 -3.19 -3.30 21.35
C ILE A 45 -3.56 -2.82 22.76
N ALA A 46 -4.83 -2.50 23.01
CA ALA A 46 -5.30 -2.00 24.30
C ALA A 46 -5.06 -3.01 25.43
N GLU A 47 -5.24 -4.30 25.18
CA GLU A 47 -4.95 -5.38 26.14
C GLU A 47 -3.48 -5.45 26.56
N ARG A 48 -2.55 -4.97 25.72
CA ARG A 48 -1.11 -5.04 25.98
C ARG A 48 -0.54 -3.75 26.57
N ILE A 49 -1.00 -2.59 26.10
CA ILE A 49 -0.38 -1.30 26.46
C ILE A 49 -1.38 -0.29 27.06
N GLY A 50 -2.63 -0.68 27.28
CA GLY A 50 -3.72 0.18 27.73
C GLY A 50 -4.28 1.06 26.63
N GLU A 51 -5.22 1.95 26.98
CA GLU A 51 -5.98 2.78 26.03
C GLU A 51 -5.38 4.18 25.79
N ASP A 52 -4.23 4.52 26.36
CA ASP A 52 -3.66 5.86 26.22
C ASP A 52 -3.26 6.18 24.76
N TYR A 53 -2.97 5.15 23.96
CA TYR A 53 -2.64 5.30 22.53
C TYR A 53 -3.79 5.90 21.69
N LEU A 54 -5.03 5.86 22.21
CA LEU A 54 -6.19 6.47 21.56
C LEU A 54 -6.09 7.99 21.48
N LYS A 55 -5.42 8.61 22.47
CA LYS A 55 -5.19 10.05 22.59
C LYS A 55 -3.79 10.44 22.10
N ASP A 56 -2.81 9.60 22.38
CA ASP A 56 -1.40 9.81 22.03
C ASP A 56 -0.83 8.60 21.29
N LEU A 57 -0.77 8.68 19.97
CA LEU A 57 -0.33 7.55 19.14
C LEU A 57 1.14 7.16 19.38
N SER A 58 1.96 8.02 20.00
CA SER A 58 3.35 7.68 20.33
C SER A 58 3.46 6.53 21.34
N GLN A 59 2.40 6.28 22.11
CA GLN A 59 2.31 5.15 23.05
C GLN A 59 2.42 3.78 22.34
N LEU A 60 2.16 3.71 21.03
CA LEU A 60 2.36 2.48 20.25
C LEU A 60 3.82 1.99 20.28
N LYS A 61 4.80 2.85 20.58
CA LYS A 61 6.21 2.44 20.74
C LYS A 61 6.40 1.40 21.86
N LYS A 62 5.51 1.34 22.85
CA LYS A 62 5.49 0.30 23.89
C LYS A 62 5.28 -1.12 23.32
N LEU A 63 4.74 -1.25 22.11
CA LEU A 63 4.59 -2.55 21.44
C LEU A 63 5.95 -3.15 21.04
N LEU A 64 7.03 -2.36 20.99
CA LEU A 64 8.38 -2.86 20.73
C LEU A 64 8.85 -3.87 21.79
N ASP A 65 8.33 -3.78 23.02
CA ASP A 65 8.64 -4.74 24.09
C ASP A 65 8.03 -6.14 23.83
N TYR A 66 7.18 -6.28 22.81
CA TYR A 66 6.43 -7.50 22.50
C TYR A 66 6.79 -8.10 21.13
N VAL A 67 7.83 -7.61 20.45
CA VAL A 67 8.19 -8.09 19.09
C VAL A 67 8.52 -9.57 19.03
N ASP A 68 9.12 -10.11 20.10
CA ASP A 68 9.46 -11.54 20.23
C ASP A 68 8.41 -12.33 21.05
N ASN A 69 7.31 -11.69 21.44
CA ASN A 69 6.27 -12.35 22.22
C ASN A 69 5.37 -13.18 21.29
N GLU A 70 5.55 -14.50 21.29
CA GLU A 70 4.79 -15.42 20.41
C GLU A 70 3.27 -15.31 20.56
N ALA A 71 2.77 -15.06 21.78
CA ALA A 71 1.33 -14.94 22.00
C ALA A 71 0.79 -13.68 21.31
N PHE A 72 1.47 -12.54 21.48
CA PHE A 72 1.12 -11.30 20.82
C PHE A 72 1.21 -11.39 19.30
N ILE A 73 2.28 -12.00 18.77
CA ILE A 73 2.43 -12.23 17.32
C ILE A 73 1.25 -13.07 16.79
N ARG A 74 0.87 -14.14 17.50
CA ARG A 74 -0.28 -14.98 17.11
C ARG A 74 -1.60 -14.21 17.15
N ASP A 75 -1.80 -13.36 18.16
CA ASP A 75 -3.01 -12.54 18.26
C ASP A 75 -3.12 -11.56 17.08
N VAL A 76 -2.03 -10.84 16.77
CA VAL A 76 -1.98 -9.91 15.62
C VAL A 76 -2.20 -10.65 14.29
N ALA A 77 -1.56 -11.80 14.10
CA ALA A 77 -1.72 -12.62 12.89
C ALA A 77 -3.16 -13.14 12.74
N LYS A 78 -3.79 -13.55 13.85
CA LYS A 78 -5.19 -13.96 13.87
C LYS A 78 -6.11 -12.82 13.44
N ILE A 79 -5.92 -11.62 13.98
CA ILE A 79 -6.71 -10.45 13.57
C ILE A 79 -6.53 -10.14 12.07
N LYS A 80 -5.30 -10.24 11.54
CA LYS A 80 -5.05 -10.07 10.10
C LYS A 80 -5.86 -11.09 9.29
N GLN A 81 -5.82 -12.37 9.67
CA GLN A 81 -6.56 -13.42 8.96
C GLN A 81 -8.08 -13.23 9.05
N GLU A 82 -8.61 -12.82 10.21
CA GLU A 82 -10.03 -12.49 10.36
C GLU A 82 -10.44 -11.32 9.46
N ASN A 83 -9.60 -10.29 9.34
CA ASN A 83 -9.85 -9.17 8.44
C ASN A 83 -9.84 -9.62 6.97
N LYS A 84 -8.95 -10.54 6.59
CA LYS A 84 -8.91 -11.13 5.24
C LYS A 84 -10.16 -11.94 4.94
N LEU A 85 -10.64 -12.73 5.88
CA LEU A 85 -11.90 -13.48 5.75
C LEU A 85 -13.11 -12.55 5.60
N LYS A 86 -13.21 -11.51 6.46
CA LYS A 86 -14.26 -10.49 6.36
C LYS A 86 -14.24 -9.79 5.01
N PHE A 87 -13.05 -9.45 4.51
CA PHE A 87 -12.89 -8.79 3.23
C PHE A 87 -13.20 -9.71 2.03
N ALA A 88 -12.81 -10.98 2.08
CA ALA A 88 -13.18 -11.98 1.08
C ALA A 88 -14.71 -12.15 0.99
N ALA A 89 -15.40 -12.27 2.14
CA ALA A 89 -16.86 -12.33 2.20
C ALA A 89 -17.52 -11.03 1.68
N TYR A 90 -16.91 -9.88 1.96
CA TYR A 90 -17.36 -8.60 1.41
C TYR A 90 -17.26 -8.57 -0.13
N LEU A 91 -16.15 -9.05 -0.71
CA LEU A 91 -15.97 -9.13 -2.16
C LEU A 91 -16.94 -10.11 -2.81
N GLU A 92 -17.19 -11.25 -2.20
CA GLU A 92 -18.17 -12.21 -2.69
C GLU A 92 -19.57 -11.59 -2.71
N LYS A 93 -19.98 -10.95 -1.61
CA LYS A 93 -21.31 -10.34 -1.48
C LYS A 93 -21.53 -9.17 -2.45
N HIS A 94 -20.53 -8.30 -2.61
CA HIS A 94 -20.71 -7.03 -3.32
C HIS A 94 -20.22 -7.04 -4.77
N TYR A 95 -19.25 -7.90 -5.09
CA TYR A 95 -18.62 -7.97 -6.41
C TYR A 95 -18.74 -9.37 -7.04
N GLN A 96 -19.33 -10.36 -6.36
CA GLN A 96 -19.45 -11.73 -6.85
C GLN A 96 -18.08 -12.36 -7.20
N VAL A 97 -17.05 -11.93 -6.46
CA VAL A 97 -15.68 -12.40 -6.64
C VAL A 97 -15.27 -13.21 -5.41
N GLN A 98 -14.94 -14.47 -5.64
CA GLN A 98 -14.30 -15.31 -4.63
C GLN A 98 -12.77 -15.17 -4.73
N ILE A 99 -12.13 -14.99 -3.57
CA ILE A 99 -10.68 -14.92 -3.43
C ILE A 99 -10.21 -15.86 -2.32
N ASN A 100 -8.97 -16.36 -2.42
CA ASN A 100 -8.35 -17.20 -1.41
C ASN A 100 -7.83 -16.34 -0.24
N PRO A 101 -8.41 -16.39 0.97
CA PRO A 101 -7.96 -15.60 2.12
C PRO A 101 -6.59 -16.02 2.65
N ASP A 102 -6.09 -17.22 2.31
CA ASP A 102 -4.76 -17.68 2.71
C ASP A 102 -3.65 -17.16 1.77
N SER A 103 -4.03 -16.57 0.63
CA SER A 103 -3.09 -15.90 -0.26
C SER A 103 -2.61 -14.57 0.31
N MET A 104 -1.41 -14.14 -0.05
CA MET A 104 -0.92 -12.80 0.27
C MET A 104 -1.78 -11.73 -0.41
N PHE A 105 -2.38 -10.83 0.36
CA PHE A 105 -3.15 -9.69 -0.15
C PHE A 105 -2.18 -8.54 -0.49
N ASP A 106 -1.91 -8.38 -1.79
CA ASP A 106 -1.00 -7.38 -2.36
C ASP A 106 -1.83 -6.22 -2.95
N VAL A 107 -1.79 -5.05 -2.31
CA VAL A 107 -2.79 -4.00 -2.53
C VAL A 107 -2.17 -2.69 -3.00
N GLN A 108 -2.69 -2.18 -4.12
CA GLN A 108 -2.39 -0.85 -4.66
C GLN A 108 -3.67 -0.03 -4.87
N VAL A 109 -4.11 0.65 -3.81
CA VAL A 109 -5.33 1.50 -3.86
C VAL A 109 -5.00 2.97 -3.75
N LYS A 110 -5.18 3.71 -4.85
CA LYS A 110 -4.93 5.16 -4.95
C LYS A 110 -5.51 5.68 -6.28
N ARG A 111 -5.48 7.00 -6.51
CA ARG A 111 -5.85 7.56 -7.82
C ARG A 111 -5.05 6.87 -8.93
N ILE A 112 -5.69 6.60 -10.07
CA ILE A 112 -4.99 6.02 -11.22
C ILE A 112 -4.27 7.15 -11.95
N HIS A 113 -2.95 7.06 -11.98
CA HIS A 113 -2.08 8.09 -12.57
C HIS A 113 -0.74 7.47 -12.97
N GLU A 114 -0.16 7.90 -14.09
CA GLU A 114 1.12 7.38 -14.59
C GLU A 114 2.24 7.42 -13.54
N TYR A 115 2.42 8.53 -12.81
CA TYR A 115 3.46 8.63 -11.77
C TYR A 115 3.25 7.69 -10.57
N LYS A 116 2.02 7.20 -10.35
CA LYS A 116 1.69 6.21 -9.30
C LYS A 116 1.96 4.77 -9.73
N ARG A 117 2.31 4.59 -11.01
CA ARG A 117 2.84 3.37 -11.63
C ARG A 117 2.00 2.11 -11.38
N GLN A 118 0.67 2.19 -11.45
CA GLN A 118 -0.17 0.97 -11.53
C GLN A 118 0.20 0.12 -12.76
N LEU A 119 0.70 0.76 -13.82
CA LEU A 119 1.27 0.07 -14.98
C LEU A 119 2.45 -0.83 -14.58
N LEU A 120 3.38 -0.35 -13.76
CA LEU A 120 4.53 -1.14 -13.30
C LEU A 120 4.07 -2.38 -12.52
N ASN A 121 3.08 -2.22 -11.63
CA ASN A 121 2.50 -3.35 -10.92
C ASN A 121 1.84 -4.34 -11.89
N CYS A 122 1.10 -3.85 -12.88
CA CYS A 122 0.49 -4.70 -13.91
C CYS A 122 1.54 -5.50 -14.72
N LEU A 123 2.69 -4.91 -15.04
CA LEU A 123 3.79 -5.62 -15.69
C LEU A 123 4.40 -6.70 -14.79
N HIS A 124 4.49 -6.43 -13.48
CA HIS A 124 4.92 -7.43 -12.51
C HIS A 124 3.93 -8.60 -12.41
N ILE A 125 2.61 -8.34 -12.43
CA ILE A 125 1.57 -9.36 -12.50
C ILE A 125 1.76 -10.26 -13.73
N ILE A 126 1.97 -9.68 -14.92
CA ILE A 126 2.24 -10.43 -16.15
C ILE A 126 3.50 -11.29 -16.00
N THR A 127 4.53 -10.76 -15.36
CA THR A 127 5.77 -11.51 -15.08
C THR A 127 5.52 -12.71 -14.17
N LEU A 128 4.75 -12.52 -13.08
CA LEU A 128 4.38 -13.61 -12.17
C LEU A 128 3.55 -14.69 -12.89
N TYR A 129 2.57 -14.27 -13.68
CA TYR A 129 1.75 -15.14 -14.52
C TYR A 129 2.63 -16.01 -15.45
N ASN A 130 3.55 -15.39 -16.17
CA ASN A 130 4.46 -16.11 -17.08
C ASN A 130 5.36 -17.09 -16.32
N ARG A 131 5.88 -16.73 -15.15
CA ARG A 131 6.70 -17.63 -14.31
C ARG A 131 5.90 -18.86 -13.87
N ILE A 132 4.66 -18.68 -13.42
CA ILE A 132 3.78 -19.79 -13.04
C ILE A 132 3.52 -20.71 -14.25
N ARG A 133 3.28 -20.13 -15.43
CA ARG A 133 3.05 -20.89 -16.67
C ARG A 133 4.28 -21.65 -17.17
N MET A 134 5.47 -21.10 -16.99
CA MET A 134 6.73 -21.75 -17.40
C MET A 134 7.14 -22.87 -16.45
N GLU A 135 6.84 -22.74 -15.15
CA GLU A 135 7.18 -23.74 -14.13
C GLU A 135 5.94 -24.19 -13.34
N PRO A 136 4.95 -24.88 -13.95
CA PRO A 136 3.65 -25.16 -13.31
C PRO A 136 3.73 -26.00 -12.03
N ASN A 137 4.79 -26.80 -11.86
CA ASN A 137 4.96 -27.68 -10.70
C ASN A 137 5.76 -27.03 -9.56
N LYS A 138 6.28 -25.81 -9.75
CA LYS A 138 7.02 -25.10 -8.71
C LYS A 138 6.05 -24.54 -7.67
N SER A 139 6.50 -24.54 -6.41
CA SER A 139 5.79 -23.89 -5.33
C SER A 139 5.92 -22.37 -5.46
N PHE A 140 4.79 -21.68 -5.46
CA PHE A 140 4.69 -20.22 -5.41
C PHE A 140 3.83 -19.84 -4.20
N VAL A 141 4.20 -18.77 -3.49
CA VAL A 141 3.31 -18.19 -2.47
C VAL A 141 2.07 -17.64 -3.18
N PRO A 142 0.86 -18.14 -2.88
CA PRO A 142 -0.36 -17.65 -3.50
C PRO A 142 -0.53 -16.15 -3.28
N ARG A 143 -0.95 -15.41 -4.30
CA ARG A 143 -1.10 -13.95 -4.20
C ARG A 143 -2.43 -13.48 -4.80
N THR A 144 -3.17 -12.68 -4.05
CA THR A 144 -4.31 -11.91 -4.54
C THR A 144 -3.88 -10.46 -4.69
N VAL A 145 -3.63 -10.03 -5.92
CA VAL A 145 -3.25 -8.66 -6.24
C VAL A 145 -4.51 -7.82 -6.47
N MET A 146 -4.64 -6.73 -5.74
CA MET A 146 -5.81 -5.85 -5.79
C MET A 146 -5.39 -4.44 -6.14
N ILE A 147 -5.86 -3.95 -7.29
CA ILE A 147 -5.64 -2.58 -7.72
C ILE A 147 -6.97 -1.84 -7.65
N GLY A 148 -7.00 -0.66 -7.05
CA GLY A 148 -8.22 0.12 -6.93
C GLY A 148 -7.99 1.61 -7.07
N GLY A 149 -8.93 2.30 -7.68
CA GLY A 149 -8.78 3.72 -7.94
C GLY A 149 -9.76 4.25 -8.97
N LYS A 150 -9.72 5.57 -9.14
CA LYS A 150 -10.47 6.28 -10.18
C LYS A 150 -9.48 7.03 -11.07
N ALA A 151 -9.74 7.02 -12.37
CA ALA A 151 -9.09 7.90 -13.34
C ALA A 151 -9.95 9.16 -13.54
N ALA A 152 -9.32 10.30 -13.83
CA ALA A 152 -10.06 11.50 -14.21
C ALA A 152 -10.77 11.29 -15.56
N PRO A 153 -11.95 11.88 -15.80
CA PRO A 153 -12.77 11.59 -16.99
C PRO A 153 -12.04 11.77 -18.32
N GLY A 154 -11.23 12.84 -18.44
CA GLY A 154 -10.44 13.16 -19.64
C GLY A 154 -9.07 12.49 -19.71
N TYR A 155 -8.67 11.72 -18.70
CA TYR A 155 -7.32 11.12 -18.65
C TYR A 155 -7.31 9.78 -19.38
N HIS A 156 -7.17 9.84 -20.71
CA HIS A 156 -7.21 8.67 -21.58
C HIS A 156 -6.21 7.56 -21.17
N MET A 157 -4.93 7.92 -20.94
CA MET A 157 -3.91 6.95 -20.57
C MET A 157 -4.23 6.23 -19.25
N ALA A 158 -4.69 6.95 -18.23
CA ALA A 158 -5.11 6.35 -16.97
C ALA A 158 -6.29 5.37 -17.17
N LYS A 159 -7.24 5.66 -18.06
CA LYS A 159 -8.33 4.73 -18.41
C LYS A 159 -7.82 3.50 -19.17
N MET A 160 -6.82 3.66 -20.04
CA MET A 160 -6.16 2.53 -20.71
C MET A 160 -5.41 1.63 -19.73
N ILE A 161 -4.76 2.20 -18.71
CA ILE A 161 -4.14 1.42 -17.63
C ILE A 161 -5.19 0.59 -16.88
N ILE A 162 -6.37 1.17 -16.56
CA ILE A 162 -7.48 0.40 -15.96
C ILE A 162 -7.90 -0.74 -16.88
N LYS A 163 -8.11 -0.47 -18.17
CA LYS A 163 -8.50 -1.49 -19.15
C LYS A 163 -7.45 -2.60 -19.26
N LEU A 164 -6.17 -2.26 -19.24
CA LEU A 164 -5.09 -3.24 -19.24
C LEU A 164 -5.18 -4.15 -18.01
N ILE A 165 -5.27 -3.56 -16.81
CA ILE A 165 -5.33 -4.31 -15.55
C ILE A 165 -6.54 -5.26 -15.53
N THR A 166 -7.72 -4.79 -15.95
CA THR A 166 -8.91 -5.64 -15.96
C THR A 166 -8.82 -6.75 -17.01
N SER A 167 -8.24 -6.48 -18.18
CA SER A 167 -8.05 -7.50 -19.22
C SER A 167 -7.01 -8.55 -18.81
N VAL A 168 -5.92 -8.13 -18.16
CA VAL A 168 -4.94 -9.06 -17.57
C VAL A 168 -5.60 -9.90 -16.49
N GLY A 169 -6.42 -9.28 -15.64
CA GLY A 169 -7.14 -9.99 -14.60
C GLY A 169 -8.11 -11.04 -15.14
N GLU A 170 -8.80 -10.75 -16.24
CA GLU A 170 -9.66 -11.72 -16.92
C GLU A 170 -8.89 -12.95 -17.41
N VAL A 171 -7.70 -12.75 -18.01
CA VAL A 171 -6.84 -13.87 -18.44
C VAL A 171 -6.32 -14.66 -17.26
N VAL A 172 -5.74 -13.99 -16.25
CA VAL A 172 -5.12 -14.64 -15.09
C VAL A 172 -6.14 -15.43 -14.28
N ASN A 173 -7.32 -14.83 -14.00
CA ASN A 173 -8.31 -15.40 -13.10
C ASN A 173 -9.05 -16.61 -13.68
N ASN A 174 -9.00 -16.80 -15.01
CA ASN A 174 -9.66 -17.89 -15.73
C ASN A 174 -8.67 -18.96 -16.25
N ASP A 175 -7.37 -18.81 -15.95
CA ASP A 175 -6.37 -19.78 -16.38
C ASP A 175 -6.28 -20.96 -15.40
N PRO A 176 -6.70 -22.18 -15.78
CA PRO A 176 -6.68 -23.34 -14.89
C PRO A 176 -5.26 -23.77 -14.50
N ILE A 177 -4.24 -23.41 -15.29
CA ILE A 177 -2.84 -23.67 -14.90
C ILE A 177 -2.48 -22.76 -13.73
N VAL A 178 -2.93 -21.51 -13.70
CA VAL A 178 -2.63 -20.60 -12.59
C VAL A 178 -3.37 -21.04 -11.32
N GLY A 179 -4.67 -21.32 -11.43
CA GLY A 179 -5.53 -21.66 -10.30
C GLY A 179 -5.49 -20.59 -9.21
N ASP A 180 -5.43 -21.00 -7.95
CA ASP A 180 -5.44 -20.08 -6.79
C ASP A 180 -4.08 -19.44 -6.49
N ARG A 181 -3.05 -19.69 -7.32
CA ARG A 181 -1.69 -19.16 -7.08
C ARG A 181 -1.57 -17.67 -7.38
N LEU A 182 -2.38 -17.17 -8.31
CA LEU A 182 -2.41 -15.74 -8.63
C LEU A 182 -3.85 -15.33 -8.99
N LYS A 183 -4.36 -14.35 -8.26
CA LYS A 183 -5.65 -13.69 -8.53
C LYS A 183 -5.42 -12.20 -8.71
N VAL A 184 -6.11 -11.58 -9.65
CA VAL A 184 -5.98 -10.15 -9.96
C VAL A 184 -7.35 -9.50 -9.96
N ILE A 185 -7.61 -8.63 -9.00
CA ILE A 185 -8.91 -8.00 -8.80
C ILE A 185 -8.78 -6.48 -8.98
N TYR A 186 -9.66 -5.89 -9.78
CA TYR A 186 -9.83 -4.44 -9.81
C TYR A 186 -10.95 -4.03 -8.85
N LEU A 187 -10.61 -3.26 -7.82
CA LEU A 187 -11.55 -2.75 -6.83
C LEU A 187 -12.26 -1.52 -7.36
N GLU A 188 -13.41 -1.74 -7.99
CA GLU A 188 -14.23 -0.69 -8.60
C GLU A 188 -14.77 0.31 -7.57
N ASN A 189 -15.03 1.53 -8.04
CA ASN A 189 -15.59 2.62 -7.24
C ASN A 189 -14.91 2.83 -5.86
N TYR A 190 -13.57 2.70 -5.82
CA TYR A 190 -12.79 2.88 -4.60
C TYR A 190 -13.14 4.20 -3.90
N LYS A 191 -13.50 4.08 -2.61
CA LYS A 191 -13.99 5.14 -1.73
C LYS A 191 -13.63 4.81 -0.28
N VAL A 192 -13.87 5.73 0.64
CA VAL A 192 -13.51 5.57 2.07
C VAL A 192 -14.04 4.27 2.66
N SER A 193 -15.30 3.92 2.44
CA SER A 193 -15.88 2.67 2.96
C SER A 193 -15.19 1.41 2.44
N LEU A 194 -14.73 1.42 1.17
CA LEU A 194 -13.96 0.29 0.63
C LEU A 194 -12.54 0.27 1.20
N ALA A 195 -11.96 1.45 1.43
CA ALA A 195 -10.66 1.60 2.08
C ALA A 195 -10.67 1.05 3.52
N GLU A 196 -11.73 1.34 4.29
CA GLU A 196 -11.93 0.82 5.65
C GLU A 196 -12.01 -0.71 5.68
N ALA A 197 -12.43 -1.37 4.59
CA ALA A 197 -12.46 -2.83 4.49
C ALA A 197 -11.14 -3.44 4.01
N VAL A 198 -10.52 -2.87 2.96
CA VAL A 198 -9.32 -3.47 2.34
C VAL A 198 -8.03 -3.21 3.14
N ILE A 199 -7.90 -2.04 3.78
CA ILE A 199 -6.67 -1.66 4.49
C ILE A 199 -6.34 -2.64 5.64
N PRO A 200 -7.27 -2.97 6.56
CA PRO A 200 -7.02 -3.92 7.63
C PRO A 200 -6.68 -5.34 7.13
N ALA A 201 -7.21 -5.72 5.97
CA ALA A 201 -7.00 -7.03 5.35
C ALA A 201 -5.70 -7.15 4.56
N SER A 202 -4.98 -6.05 4.29
CA SER A 202 -3.82 -6.09 3.39
C SER A 202 -2.56 -6.61 4.09
N ASP A 203 -1.82 -7.47 3.40
CA ASP A 203 -0.52 -7.98 3.85
C ASP A 203 0.62 -7.11 3.31
N LEU A 204 0.52 -6.72 2.04
CA LEU A 204 1.52 -5.91 1.34
C LEU A 204 0.88 -4.67 0.71
N SER A 205 1.51 -3.52 0.93
CA SER A 205 1.08 -2.21 0.43
C SER A 205 2.03 -1.68 -0.64
N GLN A 206 1.50 -1.44 -1.84
CA GLN A 206 2.26 -0.93 -2.99
C GLN A 206 2.36 0.60 -2.97
N GLN A 207 3.54 1.11 -2.64
CA GLN A 207 3.87 2.53 -2.55
C GLN A 207 4.96 2.90 -3.57
N ILE A 208 4.66 2.59 -4.84
CA ILE A 208 5.65 2.51 -5.92
C ILE A 208 5.63 3.73 -6.85
N SER A 209 5.41 4.95 -6.36
CA SER A 209 5.46 6.14 -7.22
C SER A 209 6.87 6.35 -7.80
N THR A 210 7.03 7.09 -8.90
CA THR A 210 8.40 7.46 -9.35
C THR A 210 9.03 8.36 -8.29
N ALA A 211 10.29 8.13 -7.91
CA ALA A 211 10.95 8.93 -6.88
C ALA A 211 10.92 10.43 -7.24
N GLY A 212 10.55 11.28 -6.29
CA GLY A 212 10.41 12.72 -6.46
C GLY A 212 9.00 13.19 -6.87
N THR A 213 8.06 12.28 -7.16
CA THR A 213 6.73 12.64 -7.68
C THR A 213 5.61 12.61 -6.63
N GLU A 214 5.73 11.82 -5.57
CA GLU A 214 4.78 11.82 -4.48
C GLU A 214 5.18 12.83 -3.40
N ALA A 215 4.30 13.78 -3.11
CA ALA A 215 4.59 14.78 -2.09
C ALA A 215 4.70 14.20 -0.67
N SER A 216 3.83 13.25 -0.34
CA SER A 216 3.79 12.57 0.95
C SER A 216 3.07 11.23 0.79
N GLY A 217 1.76 11.28 0.55
CA GLY A 217 0.92 10.09 0.57
C GLY A 217 0.46 9.75 1.99
N THR A 218 -0.83 9.45 2.15
CA THR A 218 -1.42 9.08 3.45
C THR A 218 -2.01 7.67 3.44
N GLY A 219 -2.03 7.00 2.28
CA GLY A 219 -2.44 5.60 2.17
C GLY A 219 -1.44 4.67 2.84
N ASN A 220 -0.16 4.87 2.57
CA ASN A 220 0.98 4.20 3.18
C ASN A 220 0.89 4.19 4.72
N MET A 221 0.63 5.34 5.35
CA MET A 221 0.48 5.44 6.81
C MET A 221 -0.65 4.56 7.35
N LYS A 222 -1.79 4.47 6.63
CA LYS A 222 -2.93 3.64 7.05
C LYS A 222 -2.59 2.17 6.96
N PHE A 223 -1.90 1.77 5.89
CA PHE A 223 -1.46 0.40 5.69
C PHE A 223 -0.49 -0.05 6.77
N MET A 224 0.55 0.75 7.02
CA MET A 224 1.52 0.47 8.08
C MET A 224 0.85 0.39 9.46
N LEU A 225 -0.02 1.34 9.80
CA LEU A 225 -0.74 1.34 11.08
C LEU A 225 -1.60 0.07 11.28
N ASN A 226 -2.03 -0.57 10.19
CA ASN A 226 -2.80 -1.81 10.20
C ASN A 226 -1.93 -3.07 9.97
N GLY A 227 -0.61 -2.96 10.09
CA GLY A 227 0.32 -4.08 10.01
C GLY A 227 0.57 -4.60 8.60
N ALA A 228 0.27 -3.84 7.54
CA ALA A 228 0.68 -4.19 6.18
C ALA A 228 2.12 -3.74 5.93
N LEU A 229 2.95 -4.64 5.40
CA LEU A 229 4.32 -4.31 5.00
C LEU A 229 4.31 -3.43 3.75
N THR A 230 5.31 -2.58 3.60
CA THR A 230 5.39 -1.66 2.46
C THR A 230 6.46 -2.11 1.47
N ILE A 231 6.06 -2.23 0.20
CA ILE A 231 6.98 -2.26 -0.94
C ILE A 231 6.90 -0.93 -1.66
N GLY A 232 8.03 -0.24 -1.83
CA GLY A 232 7.99 1.13 -2.30
C GLY A 232 9.33 1.70 -2.71
N THR A 233 9.27 2.86 -3.35
CA THR A 233 10.43 3.71 -3.61
C THR A 233 10.70 4.62 -2.42
N MET A 234 11.92 5.15 -2.34
CA MET A 234 12.28 6.25 -1.44
C MET A 234 11.67 7.57 -1.95
N ASP A 235 10.38 7.73 -1.75
CA ASP A 235 9.59 8.88 -2.21
C ASP A 235 8.51 9.27 -1.19
N GLY A 236 8.17 10.56 -1.15
CA GLY A 236 7.16 11.11 -0.24
C GLY A 236 7.38 10.66 1.22
N ALA A 237 6.29 10.24 1.87
CA ALA A 237 6.31 9.80 3.27
C ALA A 237 6.87 8.38 3.46
N ASN A 238 7.21 7.64 2.40
CA ASN A 238 7.89 6.35 2.60
C ASN A 238 9.27 6.55 3.24
N VAL A 239 9.92 7.69 2.97
CA VAL A 239 11.22 8.05 3.57
C VAL A 239 11.06 8.16 5.09
N GLU A 240 10.15 9.02 5.54
CA GLU A 240 9.87 9.24 6.97
C GLU A 240 9.37 7.96 7.67
N MET A 241 8.55 7.15 6.98
CA MET A 241 8.08 5.88 7.54
C MET A 241 9.19 4.83 7.66
N ALA A 242 10.14 4.78 6.72
CA ALA A 242 11.31 3.90 6.80
C ALA A 242 12.27 4.34 7.92
N GLU A 243 12.44 5.64 8.12
CA GLU A 243 13.20 6.20 9.24
C GLU A 243 12.59 5.83 10.61
N GLU A 244 11.26 5.94 10.76
CA GLU A 244 10.58 5.62 12.03
C GLU A 244 10.46 4.12 12.33
N ALA A 245 10.28 3.29 11.30
CA ALA A 245 10.08 1.84 11.49
C ALA A 245 11.37 1.01 11.34
N GLY A 246 12.46 1.60 10.87
CA GLY A 246 13.67 0.89 10.42
C GLY A 246 13.57 0.43 8.97
N GLU A 247 14.62 0.67 8.19
CA GLU A 247 14.68 0.33 6.76
C GLU A 247 14.59 -1.19 6.52
N GLU A 248 15.04 -1.99 7.49
CA GLU A 248 14.94 -3.46 7.48
C GLU A 248 13.49 -3.97 7.51
N ASN A 249 12.54 -3.16 7.96
CA ASN A 249 11.11 -3.49 8.00
C ASN A 249 10.37 -3.03 6.73
N PHE A 250 11.10 -2.60 5.71
CA PHE A 250 10.59 -2.16 4.41
C PHE A 250 11.19 -2.95 3.24
N PHE A 251 10.40 -3.10 2.18
CA PHE A 251 10.89 -3.56 0.88
C PHE A 251 11.14 -2.36 -0.04
N ILE A 252 12.23 -1.63 0.23
CA ILE A 252 12.64 -0.49 -0.60
C ILE A 252 13.27 -0.98 -1.90
N PHE A 253 12.90 -0.36 -3.02
CA PHE A 253 13.52 -0.64 -4.32
C PHE A 253 13.55 0.59 -5.24
N GLY A 254 14.31 0.46 -6.34
CA GLY A 254 14.33 1.42 -7.43
C GLY A 254 15.32 2.56 -7.23
N MET A 255 15.30 3.48 -8.18
CA MET A 255 16.13 4.68 -8.19
C MET A 255 15.73 5.65 -7.07
N ARG A 256 16.73 6.34 -6.51
CA ARG A 256 16.51 7.51 -5.64
C ARG A 256 16.22 8.75 -6.49
N VAL A 257 15.82 9.84 -5.84
CA VAL A 257 15.45 11.09 -6.53
C VAL A 257 16.60 11.60 -7.41
N GLU A 258 17.82 11.56 -6.89
CA GLU A 258 19.03 12.02 -7.57
C GLU A 258 19.35 11.17 -8.80
N ASP A 259 19.10 9.86 -8.73
CA ASP A 259 19.30 8.93 -9.85
C ASP A 259 18.28 9.17 -10.96
N VAL A 260 17.01 9.44 -10.61
CA VAL A 260 15.96 9.79 -11.57
C VAL A 260 16.32 11.10 -12.29
N GLU A 261 16.70 12.14 -11.54
CA GLU A 261 17.13 13.42 -12.12
C GLU A 261 18.35 13.27 -13.04
N ALA A 262 19.30 12.40 -12.68
CA ALA A 262 20.46 12.12 -13.50
C ALA A 262 20.11 11.33 -14.78
N MET A 263 19.13 10.43 -14.70
CA MET A 263 18.63 9.68 -15.84
C MET A 263 17.87 10.60 -16.81
N ASP A 264 16.96 11.45 -16.31
CA ASP A 264 16.20 12.39 -17.14
C ASP A 264 17.10 13.36 -17.92
N LYS A 265 18.24 13.76 -17.34
CA LYS A 265 19.24 14.59 -18.03
C LYS A 265 19.96 13.86 -19.18
N LYS A 266 20.01 12.53 -19.15
CA LYS A 266 20.69 11.71 -20.17
C LYS A 266 19.77 11.33 -21.35
N GLY A 267 18.44 11.38 -21.15
CA GLY A 267 17.45 10.89 -22.13
C GLY A 267 17.29 9.37 -22.08
#